data_AF-A0A8A8DEU1-F1
#
_entry.id   AF-A0A8A8DEU1-F1
#
_cell.length_a   1.000
_cell.length_b   1.000
_cell.length_c   1.000
_cell.angle_alpha   90.00
_cell.angle_beta   90.00
_cell.angle_gamma   90.00
#
_symmetry.space_group_name_H-M   'P 1'
#
loop_
_entity.id
_entity.type
_entity.pdbx_description
1 polymer ?
#
loop_
_entity_poly.entity_id
_entity_poly.type
_entity_poly.pdbx_seq_one_letter_code
_entity_poly.pdbx_strand_id
1 'polypeptide(L)'
;MTTLPAWPGGARCAVAITVDFNDIHGIQAREPRIAGREKSLSVWRYGATRGVERLLDTFDAFGVPASWFVPGIVAETHAAAVREIGAAGHELGVSGYRCEDFDALPLAAQIDACRAGRAALADATGRDAEGFRSFTGNWAGGFADWLVAEGFTWSSSWRGDDLPYVHPRGDGSAHGARLVELPLHYELEDEPYFEFNLSPPVPAGQPRIAAYRDVLDNWRRDVDGFRRFGLCCVVRLHPEIIGTAGRIDLLRALLAHLRDAGDAWFATGRDIARWWRAQAPVNPPGHPVDVFAHCVADASAR
;
A
#
# COMPACT_ATOMS: atom_id res chain seq x y z
N MET A 1 -15.21 -22.76 11.43
CA MET A 1 -14.47 -22.06 10.37
C MET A 1 -15.50 -21.64 9.34
N THR A 2 -15.78 -20.34 9.24
CA THR A 2 -16.63 -19.81 8.18
C THR A 2 -15.91 -20.06 6.86
N THR A 3 -16.48 -20.88 5.98
CA THR A 3 -15.91 -21.15 4.66
C THR A 3 -16.01 -19.86 3.86
N LEU A 4 -14.88 -19.19 3.65
CA LEU A 4 -14.83 -18.04 2.76
C LEU A 4 -15.18 -18.49 1.35
N PRO A 5 -15.99 -17.71 0.61
CA PRO A 5 -16.23 -17.99 -0.79
C PRO A 5 -14.90 -17.97 -1.55
N ALA A 6 -14.77 -18.83 -2.56
CA ALA A 6 -13.60 -18.84 -3.42
C ALA A 6 -13.45 -17.48 -4.13
N TRP A 7 -12.21 -17.04 -4.32
CA TRP A 7 -11.90 -15.83 -5.10
C TRP A 7 -12.43 -15.98 -6.54
N PRO A 8 -12.66 -14.86 -7.26
CA PRO A 8 -13.14 -14.85 -8.63
C PRO A 8 -12.41 -15.85 -9.53
N GLY A 9 -13.17 -16.51 -10.42
CA GLY A 9 -12.62 -17.51 -11.33
C GLY A 9 -12.15 -18.80 -10.66
N GLY A 10 -12.47 -19.03 -9.38
CA GLY A 10 -11.98 -20.18 -8.62
C GLY A 10 -10.52 -20.04 -8.21
N ALA A 11 -9.98 -18.82 -8.22
CA ALA A 11 -8.62 -18.56 -7.78
C ALA A 11 -8.42 -18.96 -6.31
N ARG A 12 -7.21 -19.45 -6.02
CA ARG A 12 -6.80 -19.85 -4.67
C ARG A 12 -6.40 -18.67 -3.80
N CYS A 13 -5.94 -17.57 -4.37
CA CYS A 13 -5.68 -16.34 -3.62
C CYS A 13 -5.98 -15.11 -4.46
N ALA A 14 -6.20 -13.99 -3.79
CA ALA A 14 -6.08 -12.67 -4.40
C ALA A 14 -4.64 -12.18 -4.29
N VAL A 15 -4.16 -11.47 -5.33
CA VAL A 15 -2.84 -10.81 -5.33
C VAL A 15 -3.02 -9.37 -5.74
N ALA A 16 -2.71 -8.45 -4.82
CA ALA A 16 -2.60 -7.02 -5.06
C ALA A 16 -1.12 -6.64 -5.17
N ILE A 17 -0.70 -6.11 -6.31
CA ILE A 17 0.58 -5.40 -6.41
C ILE A 17 0.33 -3.93 -6.11
N THR A 18 0.97 -3.42 -5.06
CA THR A 18 0.85 -2.04 -4.63
C THR A 18 2.19 -1.33 -4.71
N VAL A 19 2.17 -0.06 -5.11
CA VAL A 19 3.38 0.74 -5.29
C VAL A 19 3.23 2.05 -4.55
N ASP A 20 4.17 2.36 -3.66
CA ASP A 20 4.22 3.64 -2.97
C ASP A 20 5.20 4.56 -3.72
N PHE A 21 4.66 5.58 -4.40
CA PHE A 21 5.46 6.52 -5.17
C PHE A 21 5.67 7.81 -4.37
N ASN A 22 6.70 7.81 -3.52
CA ASN A 22 6.96 8.91 -2.57
C ASN A 22 8.08 9.87 -3.02
N ASP A 23 8.89 9.47 -4.01
CA ASP A 23 10.10 10.19 -4.46
C ASP A 23 10.97 10.65 -3.26
N ILE A 24 11.67 11.78 -3.37
CA ILE A 24 12.49 12.33 -2.29
C ILE A 24 11.68 12.72 -1.05
N HIS A 25 10.38 12.94 -1.18
CA HIS A 25 9.55 13.45 -0.09
C HIS A 25 9.42 12.43 1.04
N GLY A 26 9.31 11.14 0.71
CA GLY A 26 9.26 10.08 1.69
C GLY A 26 10.52 10.05 2.58
N ILE A 27 11.71 10.09 1.97
CA ILE A 27 12.94 10.06 2.75
C ILE A 27 13.20 11.37 3.50
N GLN A 28 12.78 12.51 2.95
CA GLN A 28 12.91 13.79 3.64
C GLN A 28 12.02 13.87 4.89
N ALA A 29 10.85 13.22 4.85
CA ALA A 29 9.96 13.11 6.01
C ALA A 29 10.55 12.16 7.08
N ARG A 30 11.04 10.97 6.67
CA ARG A 30 11.59 9.98 7.60
C ARG A 30 12.97 10.34 8.16
N GLU A 31 13.80 11.02 7.38
CA GLU A 31 15.16 11.39 7.75
C GLU A 31 15.49 12.83 7.32
N PRO A 32 15.06 13.85 8.11
CA PRO A 32 15.25 15.25 7.74
C PRO A 32 16.71 15.68 7.53
N ARG A 33 17.68 14.96 8.12
CA ARG A 33 19.13 15.25 7.94
C ARG A 33 19.62 14.96 6.52
N ILE A 34 18.80 14.31 5.68
CA ILE A 34 19.11 14.07 4.27
C ILE A 34 18.96 15.33 3.40
N ALA A 35 18.28 16.37 3.90
CA ALA A 35 18.10 17.62 3.17
C ALA A 35 19.43 18.22 2.71
N GLY A 36 19.50 18.64 1.43
CA GLY A 36 20.71 19.18 0.81
C GLY A 36 21.79 18.14 0.47
N ARG A 37 21.54 16.84 0.67
CA ARG A 37 22.49 15.76 0.33
C ARG A 37 22.17 15.18 -1.05
N GLU A 38 22.43 15.96 -2.09
CA GLU A 38 22.06 15.63 -3.47
C GLU A 38 22.57 14.26 -3.95
N LYS A 39 23.76 13.83 -3.49
CA LYS A 39 24.26 12.46 -3.76
C LYS A 39 23.27 11.40 -3.24
N SER A 40 22.82 11.52 -2.00
CA SER A 40 21.88 10.56 -1.42
C SER A 40 20.50 10.70 -2.07
N LEU A 41 19.99 11.93 -2.23
CA LEU A 41 18.69 12.20 -2.86
C LEU A 41 18.61 11.69 -4.31
N SER A 42 19.74 11.57 -5.01
CA SER A 42 19.77 10.99 -6.37
C SER A 42 19.24 9.55 -6.44
N VAL A 43 19.34 8.78 -5.34
CA VAL A 43 18.77 7.43 -5.25
C VAL A 43 17.25 7.47 -5.28
N TRP A 44 16.62 8.37 -4.54
CA TRP A 44 15.15 8.50 -4.52
C TRP A 44 14.62 9.10 -5.83
N ARG A 45 15.30 10.12 -6.38
CA ARG A 45 14.95 10.67 -7.71
C ARG A 45 15.06 9.63 -8.83
N TYR A 46 15.87 8.59 -8.65
CA TYR A 46 15.94 7.48 -9.60
C TYR A 46 14.58 6.77 -9.74
N GLY A 47 13.80 6.69 -8.66
CA GLY A 47 12.46 6.12 -8.67
C GLY A 47 11.56 6.82 -9.68
N ALA A 48 11.41 8.14 -9.56
CA ALA A 48 10.61 8.93 -10.48
C ALA A 48 11.14 8.93 -11.93
N THR A 49 12.47 8.95 -12.10
CA THR A 49 13.08 9.11 -13.44
C THR A 49 13.26 7.82 -14.21
N ARG A 50 13.30 6.66 -13.55
CA ARG A 50 13.59 5.35 -14.15
C ARG A 50 12.80 4.20 -13.55
N GLY A 51 12.51 4.26 -12.25
CA GLY A 51 11.81 3.20 -11.53
C GLY A 51 10.36 3.03 -11.98
N VAL A 52 9.65 4.14 -12.16
CA VAL A 52 8.24 4.14 -12.62
C VAL A 52 8.11 3.46 -13.97
N GLU A 53 8.89 3.88 -14.97
CA GLU A 53 8.89 3.29 -16.32
C GLU A 53 9.13 1.78 -16.29
N ARG A 54 10.15 1.31 -15.55
CA ARG A 54 10.45 -0.13 -15.45
C ARG A 54 9.35 -0.94 -14.78
N LEU A 55 8.66 -0.35 -13.80
CA LEU A 55 7.53 -0.99 -13.16
C LEU A 55 6.35 -1.10 -14.12
N LEU A 56 6.03 -0.02 -14.85
CA LEU A 56 4.97 -0.03 -15.87
C LEU A 56 5.26 -1.07 -16.97
N ASP A 57 6.48 -1.09 -17.52
CA ASP A 57 6.91 -2.09 -18.51
C ASP A 57 6.78 -3.53 -17.97
N THR A 58 7.10 -3.73 -16.68
CA THR A 58 6.98 -5.04 -16.05
C THR A 58 5.52 -5.43 -15.86
N PHE A 59 4.67 -4.51 -15.42
CA PHE A 59 3.25 -4.78 -15.25
C PHE A 59 2.55 -5.07 -16.58
N ASP A 60 2.87 -4.32 -17.64
CA ASP A 60 2.38 -4.57 -19.00
C ASP A 60 2.82 -5.94 -19.52
N ALA A 61 4.12 -6.26 -19.41
CA ALA A 61 4.66 -7.54 -19.88
C ALA A 61 4.02 -8.77 -19.22
N PHE A 62 3.55 -8.64 -17.97
CA PHE A 62 2.86 -9.72 -17.25
C PHE A 62 1.33 -9.57 -17.25
N GLY A 63 0.79 -8.52 -17.86
CA GLY A 63 -0.65 -8.20 -17.87
C GLY A 63 -1.24 -8.13 -16.46
N VAL A 64 -0.53 -7.52 -15.51
CA VAL A 64 -0.97 -7.41 -14.11
C VAL A 64 -1.42 -5.98 -13.78
N PRO A 65 -2.61 -5.80 -13.19
CA PRO A 65 -2.99 -4.51 -12.63
C PRO A 65 -2.21 -4.22 -11.35
N ALA A 66 -2.10 -2.94 -10.99
CA ALA A 66 -1.44 -2.48 -9.77
C ALA A 66 -2.19 -1.28 -9.19
N SER A 67 -2.04 -1.05 -7.88
CA SER A 67 -2.55 0.14 -7.18
C SER A 67 -1.40 0.99 -6.68
N TRP A 68 -1.34 2.24 -7.12
CA TRP A 68 -0.28 3.19 -6.80
C TRP A 68 -0.75 4.19 -5.76
N PHE A 69 -0.07 4.28 -4.64
CA PHE A 69 -0.32 5.29 -3.61
C PHE A 69 0.62 6.47 -3.80
N VAL A 70 0.03 7.64 -3.99
CA VAL A 70 0.75 8.86 -4.39
C VAL A 70 0.40 10.00 -3.42
N PRO A 71 1.39 10.58 -2.73
CA PRO A 71 1.21 11.83 -1.99
C PRO A 71 0.92 12.99 -2.95
N GLY A 72 0.09 13.95 -2.52
CA GLY A 72 -0.28 15.09 -3.37
C GLY A 72 0.91 15.89 -3.92
N ILE A 73 1.96 16.10 -3.11
CA ILE A 73 3.18 16.79 -3.57
C ILE A 73 3.89 16.04 -4.70
N VAL A 74 3.83 14.71 -4.72
CA VAL A 74 4.38 13.89 -5.81
C VAL A 74 3.49 13.99 -7.04
N ALA A 75 2.17 14.01 -6.86
CA ALA A 75 1.22 14.22 -7.96
C ALA A 75 1.44 15.57 -8.66
N GLU A 76 1.75 16.62 -7.91
CA GLU A 76 2.11 17.94 -8.46
C GLU A 76 3.48 17.91 -9.16
N THR A 77 4.49 17.36 -8.49
CA THR A 77 5.88 17.38 -8.97
C THR A 77 6.10 16.48 -10.19
N HIS A 78 5.43 15.33 -10.24
CA HIS A 78 5.58 14.31 -11.28
C HIS A 78 4.27 14.05 -12.03
N ALA A 79 3.47 15.10 -12.27
CA ALA A 79 2.13 14.99 -12.87
C ALA A 79 2.10 14.20 -14.19
N ALA A 80 3.17 14.28 -15.01
CA ALA A 80 3.27 13.49 -16.24
C ALA A 80 3.34 11.99 -15.98
N ALA A 81 4.21 11.55 -15.07
CA ALA A 81 4.34 10.14 -14.69
C ALA A 81 3.05 9.62 -14.03
N VAL A 82 2.41 10.42 -13.18
CA VAL A 82 1.14 10.04 -12.53
C VAL A 82 0.00 9.89 -13.55
N ARG A 83 -0.07 10.76 -14.57
CA ARG A 83 -1.00 10.59 -15.69
C ARG A 83 -0.73 9.32 -16.48
N GLU A 84 0.55 9.01 -16.73
CA GLU A 84 0.95 7.81 -17.46
C GLU A 84 0.54 6.54 -16.71
N ILE A 85 0.78 6.48 -15.39
CA ILE A 85 0.33 5.38 -14.52
C ILE A 85 -1.18 5.16 -14.66
N GLY A 86 -1.98 6.24 -14.56
CA GLY A 86 -3.42 6.15 -14.71
C GLY A 86 -3.88 5.78 -16.14
N ALA A 87 -3.17 6.26 -17.17
CA ALA A 87 -3.44 5.96 -18.57
C ALA A 87 -3.13 4.49 -18.92
N ALA A 88 -2.12 3.89 -18.27
CA ALA A 88 -1.80 2.46 -18.35
C ALA A 88 -2.85 1.56 -17.65
N GLY A 89 -3.89 2.15 -17.05
CA GLY A 89 -5.00 1.40 -16.45
C GLY A 89 -4.76 0.97 -15.00
N HIS A 90 -3.66 1.42 -14.38
CA HIS A 90 -3.43 1.18 -12.96
C HIS A 90 -4.32 2.06 -12.08
N GLU A 91 -4.61 1.57 -10.88
CA GLU A 91 -5.33 2.34 -9.87
C GLU A 91 -4.41 3.39 -9.23
N LEU A 92 -4.98 4.56 -8.93
CA LEU A 92 -4.34 5.61 -8.13
C LEU A 92 -5.09 5.77 -6.80
N GLY A 93 -4.36 5.69 -5.70
CA GLY A 93 -4.79 5.92 -4.32
C GLY A 93 -4.00 7.06 -3.67
N VAL A 94 -4.54 7.61 -2.59
CA VAL A 94 -3.98 8.78 -1.91
C VAL A 94 -3.11 8.37 -0.72
N SER A 95 -1.98 9.04 -0.55
CA SER A 95 -1.09 8.89 0.62
C SER A 95 -0.75 10.23 1.28
N GLY A 96 -1.79 10.91 1.76
CA GLY A 96 -1.65 12.26 2.32
C GLY A 96 -1.18 13.28 1.28
N TYR A 97 -0.57 14.37 1.74
CA TYR A 97 -0.07 15.44 0.86
C TYR A 97 1.46 15.47 0.81
N ARG A 98 2.13 15.40 1.96
CA ARG A 98 3.59 15.61 2.10
C ARG A 98 4.33 14.47 2.80
N CYS A 99 3.83 13.23 2.67
CA CYS A 99 4.39 12.07 3.38
C CYS A 99 4.41 12.30 4.90
N GLU A 100 3.29 12.76 5.45
CA GLU A 100 3.19 13.11 6.85
C GLU A 100 3.28 11.89 7.76
N ASP A 101 3.86 12.09 8.95
CA ASP A 101 3.69 11.15 10.06
C ASP A 101 2.35 11.41 10.74
N PHE A 102 1.39 10.51 10.53
CA PHE A 102 0.03 10.69 11.02
C PHE A 102 -0.04 10.62 12.56
N ASP A 103 0.90 9.94 13.24
CA ASP A 103 0.95 9.93 14.72
C ASP A 103 1.20 11.32 15.29
N ALA A 104 1.89 12.18 14.53
CA ALA A 104 2.21 13.54 14.93
C ALA A 104 1.09 14.56 14.62
N LEU A 105 0.00 14.13 13.97
CA LEU A 105 -1.07 15.00 13.49
C LEU A 105 -2.39 14.76 14.24
N PRO A 106 -3.11 15.83 14.66
CA PRO A 106 -4.49 15.69 15.10
C PRO A 106 -5.38 15.30 13.92
N LEU A 107 -6.56 14.71 14.22
CA LEU A 107 -7.54 14.26 13.21
C LEU A 107 -7.81 15.31 12.11
N ALA A 108 -8.02 16.58 12.48
CA ALA A 108 -8.30 17.65 11.52
C ALA A 108 -7.15 17.84 10.51
N ALA A 109 -5.89 17.76 10.95
CA ALA A 109 -4.74 17.89 10.07
C ALA A 109 -4.54 16.64 9.19
N GLN A 110 -4.85 15.44 9.69
CA GLN A 110 -4.85 14.22 8.88
C GLN A 110 -5.91 14.28 7.77
N ILE A 111 -7.11 14.78 8.09
CA ILE A 111 -8.20 15.03 7.14
C ILE A 111 -7.76 16.04 6.07
N ASP A 112 -7.19 17.17 6.49
CA ASP A 112 -6.75 18.21 5.56
C ASP A 112 -5.64 17.71 4.63
N ALA A 113 -4.67 16.95 5.15
CA ALA A 113 -3.61 16.33 4.35
C ALA A 113 -4.19 15.34 3.31
N CYS A 114 -5.12 14.47 3.71
CA CYS A 114 -5.74 13.52 2.80
C CYS A 114 -6.60 14.24 1.74
N ARG A 115 -7.39 15.23 2.13
CA ARG A 115 -8.21 16.04 1.21
C ARG A 115 -7.35 16.79 0.20
N ALA A 116 -6.26 17.42 0.64
CA ALA A 116 -5.32 18.10 -0.25
C ALA A 116 -4.62 17.13 -1.21
N GLY A 117 -4.17 15.97 -0.70
CA GLY A 117 -3.58 14.90 -1.50
C GLY A 117 -4.51 14.40 -2.60
N ARG A 118 -5.77 14.13 -2.23
CA ARG A 118 -6.83 13.71 -3.15
C ARG A 118 -7.11 14.74 -4.23
N ALA A 119 -7.20 16.02 -3.86
CA ALA A 119 -7.40 17.11 -4.81
C ALA A 119 -6.25 17.22 -5.82
N ALA A 120 -4.99 17.20 -5.35
CA ALA A 120 -3.82 17.25 -6.24
C ALA A 120 -3.76 16.06 -7.22
N LEU A 121 -4.11 14.86 -6.74
CA LEU A 121 -4.17 13.66 -7.58
C LEU A 121 -5.28 13.76 -8.64
N ALA A 122 -6.45 14.28 -8.25
CA ALA A 122 -7.58 14.51 -9.16
C ALA A 122 -7.25 15.58 -10.20
N ASP A 123 -6.60 16.69 -9.81
CA ASP A 123 -6.15 17.73 -10.72
C ASP A 123 -5.13 17.21 -11.75
N ALA A 124 -4.22 16.33 -11.31
CA ALA A 124 -3.22 15.75 -12.20
C ALA A 124 -3.82 14.78 -13.22
N THR A 125 -4.86 14.04 -12.86
CA THR A 125 -5.33 12.86 -13.62
C THR A 125 -6.77 12.89 -14.12
N GLY A 126 -7.58 13.83 -13.62
CA GLY A 126 -9.02 13.89 -13.85
C GLY A 126 -9.80 12.73 -13.22
N ARG A 127 -9.18 11.95 -12.32
CA ARG A 127 -9.78 10.79 -11.67
C ARG A 127 -9.77 10.96 -10.17
N ASP A 128 -10.88 10.58 -9.55
CA ASP A 128 -10.97 10.55 -8.11
C ASP A 128 -10.42 9.23 -7.54
N ALA A 129 -9.87 9.31 -6.32
CA ALA A 129 -9.30 8.16 -5.62
C ALA A 129 -10.32 7.57 -4.63
N GLU A 130 -10.36 6.23 -4.58
CA GLU A 130 -11.21 5.45 -3.68
C GLU A 130 -10.39 4.68 -2.62
N GLY A 131 -9.06 4.66 -2.77
CA GLY A 131 -8.11 3.96 -1.91
C GLY A 131 -7.20 4.92 -1.14
N PHE A 132 -6.87 4.56 0.10
CA PHE A 132 -6.01 5.33 0.98
C PHE A 132 -4.88 4.48 1.61
N ARG A 133 -3.68 5.04 1.74
CA ARG A 133 -2.58 4.47 2.54
C ARG A 133 -1.86 5.57 3.29
N SER A 134 -1.84 5.51 4.61
CA SER A 134 -0.94 6.35 5.42
C SER A 134 0.51 6.09 5.04
N PHE A 135 1.30 7.16 4.91
CA PHE A 135 2.73 7.05 4.63
C PHE A 135 3.48 6.40 5.83
N THR A 136 3.23 6.93 7.03
CA THR A 136 3.68 6.35 8.29
C THR A 136 2.75 6.77 9.43
N GLY A 137 2.89 6.09 10.56
CA GLY A 137 2.15 6.36 11.78
C GLY A 137 0.72 5.83 11.75
N ASN A 138 0.06 5.91 12.90
CA ASN A 138 -1.35 5.57 13.05
C ASN A 138 -2.22 6.80 12.75
N TRP A 139 -3.40 6.58 12.20
CA TRP A 139 -4.39 7.66 12.08
C TRP A 139 -5.22 7.80 13.36
N ALA A 140 -5.76 8.99 13.57
CA ALA A 140 -6.59 9.33 14.71
C ALA A 140 -7.97 8.65 14.65
N GLY A 141 -8.60 8.45 15.81
CA GLY A 141 -9.98 8.00 15.89
C GLY A 141 -10.92 8.90 15.08
N GLY A 142 -11.89 8.31 14.38
CA GLY A 142 -12.81 9.03 13.48
C GLY A 142 -12.27 9.24 12.06
N PHE A 143 -10.98 9.00 11.79
CA PHE A 143 -10.42 9.15 10.44
C PHE A 143 -11.00 8.13 9.44
N ALA A 144 -11.16 6.86 9.84
CA ALA A 144 -11.76 5.83 9.01
C ALA A 144 -13.23 6.13 8.66
N ASP A 145 -14.01 6.68 9.62
CA ASP A 145 -15.39 7.09 9.37
C ASP A 145 -15.43 8.27 8.38
N TRP A 146 -14.50 9.23 8.51
CA TRP A 146 -14.36 10.33 7.56
C TRP A 146 -14.01 9.83 6.16
N LEU A 147 -13.07 8.89 6.02
CA LEU A 147 -12.73 8.27 4.73
C LEU A 147 -13.98 7.69 4.05
N VAL A 148 -14.79 6.93 4.78
CA VAL A 148 -16.05 6.37 4.27
C VAL A 148 -17.03 7.47 3.86
N ALA A 149 -17.18 8.51 4.68
CA ALA A 149 -18.09 9.63 4.40
C ALA A 149 -17.70 10.42 3.13
N GLU A 150 -16.40 10.48 2.83
CA GLU A 150 -15.87 11.11 1.62
C GLU A 150 -15.87 10.15 0.40
N GLY A 151 -16.31 8.91 0.55
CA GLY A 151 -16.44 7.96 -0.54
C GLY A 151 -15.23 7.04 -0.77
N PHE A 152 -14.23 7.05 0.12
CA PHE A 152 -13.21 6.00 0.11
C PHE A 152 -13.84 4.67 0.48
N THR A 153 -13.43 3.60 -0.23
CA THR A 153 -13.97 2.27 -0.02
C THR A 153 -12.98 1.32 0.63
N TRP A 154 -11.69 1.66 0.56
CA TRP A 154 -10.64 0.79 1.05
C TRP A 154 -9.38 1.53 1.50
N SER A 155 -8.61 0.87 2.35
CA SER A 155 -7.28 1.27 2.76
C SER A 155 -6.32 0.09 2.81
N SER A 156 -5.02 0.37 2.84
CA SER A 156 -3.99 -0.65 3.04
C SER A 156 -2.84 -0.04 3.84
N SER A 157 -3.03 0.06 5.14
CA SER A 157 -2.14 0.70 6.10
C SER A 157 -1.84 -0.17 7.31
N TRP A 158 -2.73 -1.11 7.65
CA TRP A 158 -2.67 -1.92 8.86
C TRP A 158 -2.27 -3.36 8.52
N ARG A 159 -1.84 -4.12 9.53
CA ARG A 159 -1.13 -5.41 9.37
C ARG A 159 -1.77 -6.57 10.13
N GLY A 160 -3.09 -6.53 10.31
CA GLY A 160 -3.79 -7.26 11.38
C GLY A 160 -4.45 -8.59 11.02
N ASP A 161 -4.34 -9.07 9.79
CA ASP A 161 -4.93 -10.34 9.32
C ASP A 161 -4.26 -10.74 7.99
N ASP A 162 -4.51 -11.94 7.48
CA ASP A 162 -4.10 -12.41 6.16
C ASP A 162 -5.20 -12.22 5.09
N LEU A 163 -6.42 -11.89 5.53
CA LEU A 163 -7.57 -11.60 4.69
C LEU A 163 -7.99 -10.14 4.84
N PRO A 164 -8.68 -9.57 3.84
CA PRO A 164 -9.26 -8.25 4.02
C PRO A 164 -10.23 -8.26 5.20
N TYR A 165 -10.33 -7.14 5.90
CA TYR A 165 -11.29 -6.98 7.00
C TYR A 165 -11.91 -5.60 6.94
N VAL A 166 -12.85 -5.30 7.83
CA VAL A 166 -13.53 -4.00 7.86
C VAL A 166 -13.12 -3.24 9.11
N HIS A 167 -12.83 -1.94 8.95
CA HIS A 167 -12.59 -1.07 10.10
C HIS A 167 -13.85 -0.93 10.96
N PRO A 168 -13.70 -0.88 12.30
CA PRO A 168 -14.83 -0.65 13.19
C PRO A 168 -15.39 0.76 12.97
N ARG A 169 -16.71 0.91 13.09
CA ARG A 169 -17.36 2.21 13.02
C ARG A 169 -17.22 2.94 14.36
N GLY A 170 -16.98 4.25 14.33
CA GLY A 170 -16.92 5.07 15.55
C GLY A 170 -18.23 5.12 16.33
N ASP A 171 -19.38 4.88 15.67
CA ASP A 171 -20.70 4.81 16.31
C ASP A 171 -21.03 3.42 16.91
N GLY A 172 -20.13 2.44 16.80
CA GLY A 172 -20.32 1.08 17.27
C GLY A 172 -21.38 0.27 16.50
N SER A 173 -21.92 0.79 15.40
CA SER A 173 -22.93 0.08 14.60
C SER A 173 -22.33 -1.12 13.89
N ALA A 174 -22.98 -2.27 14.01
CA ALA A 174 -22.66 -3.47 13.23
C ALA A 174 -23.09 -3.35 11.74
N HIS A 175 -23.93 -2.36 11.41
CA HIS A 175 -24.56 -2.20 10.10
C HIS A 175 -24.10 -0.92 9.38
N GLY A 176 -24.02 -0.98 8.05
CA GLY A 176 -23.72 0.16 7.16
C GLY A 176 -22.34 0.07 6.49
N ALA A 177 -21.99 1.10 5.71
CA ALA A 177 -20.72 1.12 4.97
C ALA A 177 -19.53 1.18 5.94
N ARG A 178 -18.49 0.41 5.62
CA ARG A 178 -17.22 0.37 6.36
C ARG A 178 -16.07 0.39 5.37
N LEU A 179 -14.94 0.95 5.81
CA LEU A 179 -13.70 0.93 5.08
C LEU A 179 -13.12 -0.49 5.09
N VAL A 180 -12.83 -1.06 3.92
CA VAL A 180 -12.14 -2.35 3.85
C VAL A 180 -10.65 -2.14 3.97
N GLU A 181 -10.01 -2.87 4.87
CA GLU A 181 -8.57 -2.93 5.00
C GLU A 181 -8.03 -4.10 4.20
N LEU A 182 -7.06 -3.84 3.33
CA LEU A 182 -6.20 -4.84 2.70
C LEU A 182 -4.88 -4.91 3.49
N PRO A 183 -4.66 -5.95 4.30
CA PRO A 183 -3.56 -5.97 5.25
C PRO A 183 -2.19 -6.07 4.57
N LEU A 184 -1.22 -5.36 5.14
CA LEU A 184 0.19 -5.40 4.73
C LEU A 184 0.99 -6.42 5.55
N HIS A 185 2.00 -7.03 4.93
CA HIS A 185 2.97 -7.93 5.57
C HIS A 185 4.40 -7.48 5.22
N TYR A 186 5.27 -7.33 6.23
CA TYR A 186 6.63 -6.82 6.02
C TYR A 186 7.47 -7.72 5.12
N GLU A 187 7.17 -9.02 5.15
CA GLU A 187 7.81 -10.05 4.36
C GLU A 187 7.55 -9.85 2.86
N LEU A 188 6.45 -9.19 2.49
CA LEU A 188 6.04 -8.91 1.11
C LEU A 188 6.34 -7.46 0.67
N GLU A 189 7.34 -6.82 1.31
CA GLU A 189 7.78 -5.47 0.96
C GLU A 189 9.24 -5.45 0.51
N ASP A 190 9.61 -4.53 -0.38
CA ASP A 190 11.00 -4.37 -0.84
C ASP A 190 11.87 -3.52 0.11
N GLU A 191 11.27 -2.50 0.74
CA GLU A 191 11.94 -1.52 1.60
C GLU A 191 12.74 -2.18 2.74
N PRO A 192 12.19 -3.13 3.53
CA PRO A 192 12.95 -3.79 4.59
C PRO A 192 14.18 -4.56 4.08
N TYR A 193 14.21 -5.04 2.83
CA TYR A 193 15.35 -5.81 2.33
C TYR A 193 16.45 -4.95 1.71
N PHE A 194 16.08 -3.81 1.13
CA PHE A 194 16.91 -3.13 0.13
C PHE A 194 17.09 -1.64 0.33
N GLU A 195 16.35 -1.01 1.25
CA GLU A 195 16.57 0.40 1.57
C GLU A 195 17.98 0.58 2.15
N PHE A 196 18.75 1.48 1.53
CA PHE A 196 20.13 1.71 1.90
C PHE A 196 20.56 3.15 1.61
N ASN A 197 21.03 3.84 2.64
CA ASN A 197 21.93 5.00 2.50
C ASN A 197 22.97 4.97 3.61
N LEU A 198 24.19 5.44 3.30
CA LEU A 198 25.31 5.37 4.24
C LEU A 198 25.33 6.56 5.23
N SER A 199 25.00 7.76 4.76
CA SER A 199 25.11 8.98 5.57
C SER A 199 24.05 10.02 5.14
N PRO A 200 23.05 10.34 5.99
CA PRO A 200 22.75 9.62 7.24
C PRO A 200 22.42 8.15 6.97
N PRO A 201 22.69 7.23 7.92
CA PRO A 201 22.37 5.82 7.74
C PRO A 201 20.86 5.63 7.62
N VAL A 202 20.41 5.01 6.53
CA VAL A 202 19.00 4.68 6.30
C VAL A 202 18.90 3.20 5.90
N PRO A 203 18.13 2.39 6.64
CA PRO A 203 17.60 2.68 7.98
C PRO A 203 18.72 2.83 9.02
N ALA A 204 18.45 3.57 10.10
CA ALA A 204 19.42 3.80 11.17
C ALA A 204 19.86 2.47 11.82
N GLY A 205 21.17 2.23 11.90
CA GLY A 205 21.73 1.04 12.52
C GLY A 205 21.57 -0.27 11.74
N GLN A 206 20.90 -0.26 10.58
CA GLN A 206 20.64 -1.46 9.78
C GLN A 206 20.70 -1.27 8.25
N PRO A 207 21.54 -0.37 7.67
CA PRO A 207 21.58 -0.22 6.22
C PRO A 207 22.09 -1.54 5.61
N ARG A 208 21.27 -2.20 4.78
CA ARG A 208 21.57 -3.53 4.22
C ARG A 208 21.26 -3.63 2.72
N ILE A 209 22.04 -4.47 2.04
CA ILE A 209 21.75 -4.93 0.68
C ILE A 209 21.61 -6.45 0.78
N ALA A 210 20.38 -6.94 0.91
CA ALA A 210 20.11 -8.37 1.02
C ALA A 210 20.48 -9.12 -0.27
N ALA A 211 20.81 -10.42 -0.15
CA ALA A 211 21.07 -11.27 -1.29
C ALA A 211 19.77 -11.51 -2.07
N TYR A 212 19.77 -11.23 -3.37
CA TYR A 212 18.56 -11.24 -4.19
C TYR A 212 17.89 -12.63 -4.26
N ARG A 213 18.71 -13.68 -4.30
CA ARG A 213 18.24 -15.07 -4.27
C ARG A 213 17.43 -15.36 -3.01
N ASP A 214 17.92 -14.92 -1.85
CA ASP A 214 17.32 -15.25 -0.57
C ASP A 214 16.03 -14.45 -0.36
N VAL A 215 15.99 -13.19 -0.82
CA VAL A 215 14.75 -12.39 -0.83
C VAL A 215 13.70 -12.99 -1.77
N LEU A 216 14.09 -13.40 -2.97
CA LEU A 216 13.16 -14.06 -3.90
C LEU A 216 12.64 -15.40 -3.34
N ASP A 217 13.49 -16.17 -2.66
CA ASP A 217 13.10 -17.43 -2.00
C ASP A 217 12.10 -17.17 -0.86
N ASN A 218 12.29 -16.12 -0.05
CA ASN A 218 11.32 -15.69 0.96
C ASN A 218 9.98 -15.34 0.29
N TRP A 219 9.98 -14.40 -0.67
CA TRP A 219 8.76 -13.97 -1.35
C TRP A 219 7.99 -15.12 -1.99
N ARG A 220 8.68 -16.08 -2.62
CA ARG A 220 8.03 -17.28 -3.17
C ARG A 220 7.34 -18.12 -2.10
N ARG A 221 8.02 -18.35 -0.97
CA ARG A 221 7.44 -19.11 0.16
C ARG A 221 6.24 -18.41 0.75
N ASP A 222 6.31 -17.09 0.91
CA ASP A 222 5.22 -16.30 1.46
C ASP A 222 4.02 -16.36 0.51
N VAL A 223 4.17 -16.01 -0.78
CA VAL A 223 3.03 -16.06 -1.71
C VAL A 223 2.45 -17.47 -1.88
N ASP A 224 3.28 -18.52 -1.81
CA ASP A 224 2.80 -19.91 -1.79
C ASP A 224 2.02 -20.24 -0.51
N GLY A 225 2.38 -19.62 0.62
CA GLY A 225 1.60 -19.64 1.85
C GLY A 225 0.21 -19.02 1.67
N PHE A 226 0.15 -17.81 1.12
CA PHE A 226 -1.12 -17.13 0.82
C PHE A 226 -2.01 -17.96 -0.12
N ARG A 227 -1.41 -18.54 -1.17
CA ARG A 227 -2.08 -19.48 -2.11
C ARG A 227 -2.60 -20.74 -1.41
N ARG A 228 -1.79 -21.35 -0.56
CA ARG A 228 -2.14 -22.60 0.14
C ARG A 228 -3.36 -22.41 1.04
N PHE A 229 -3.48 -21.25 1.69
CA PHE A 229 -4.50 -21.01 2.71
C PHE A 229 -5.72 -20.22 2.22
N GLY A 230 -5.78 -19.78 0.96
CA GLY A 230 -6.96 -19.08 0.47
C GLY A 230 -6.94 -17.56 0.65
N LEU A 231 -5.78 -16.95 0.87
CA LEU A 231 -5.64 -15.62 1.50
C LEU A 231 -5.53 -14.47 0.48
N CYS A 232 -5.37 -13.24 0.98
CA CYS A 232 -5.14 -12.04 0.15
C CYS A 232 -3.70 -11.56 0.29
N CYS A 233 -2.90 -11.75 -0.75
CA CYS A 233 -1.50 -11.34 -0.78
C CYS A 233 -1.37 -9.88 -1.27
N VAL A 234 -0.82 -9.00 -0.43
CA VAL A 234 -0.51 -7.61 -0.79
C VAL A 234 1.00 -7.44 -0.86
N VAL A 235 1.53 -7.24 -2.06
CA VAL A 235 2.94 -6.93 -2.29
C VAL A 235 3.11 -5.41 -2.31
N ARG A 236 4.01 -4.85 -1.50
CA ARG A 236 4.27 -3.40 -1.44
C ARG A 236 5.67 -3.08 -1.98
N LEU A 237 5.72 -2.20 -2.96
CA LEU A 237 6.93 -1.89 -3.72
C LEU A 237 7.19 -0.40 -3.79
N HIS A 238 8.43 0.00 -4.04
CA HIS A 238 8.84 1.39 -4.22
C HIS A 238 9.65 1.56 -5.51
N PRO A 239 9.33 2.53 -6.38
CA PRO A 239 10.02 2.73 -7.65
C PRO A 239 11.55 2.88 -7.51
N GLU A 240 12.00 3.58 -6.48
CA GLU A 240 13.42 3.83 -6.19
C GLU A 240 14.16 2.60 -5.65
N ILE A 241 13.44 1.57 -5.18
CA ILE A 241 14.01 0.37 -4.58
C ILE A 241 13.97 -0.79 -5.58
N ILE A 242 12.79 -1.35 -5.87
CA ILE A 242 12.64 -2.50 -6.76
C ILE A 242 12.89 -2.13 -8.23
N GLY A 243 12.60 -0.88 -8.62
CA GLY A 243 12.70 -0.39 -10.01
C GLY A 243 14.13 -0.18 -10.52
N THR A 244 15.14 -0.68 -9.83
CA THR A 244 16.55 -0.65 -10.27
C THR A 244 16.87 -1.80 -11.22
N ALA A 245 17.91 -1.62 -12.06
CA ALA A 245 18.18 -2.49 -13.19
C ALA A 245 18.34 -3.99 -12.83
N GLY A 246 18.93 -4.30 -11.67
CA GLY A 246 19.05 -5.69 -11.21
C GLY A 246 17.90 -6.17 -10.32
N ARG A 247 17.25 -5.25 -9.56
CA ARG A 247 16.21 -5.65 -8.60
C ARG A 247 14.86 -5.88 -9.27
N ILE A 248 14.61 -5.26 -10.43
CA ILE A 248 13.36 -5.45 -11.17
C ILE A 248 13.15 -6.93 -11.56
N ASP A 249 14.23 -7.69 -11.76
CA ASP A 249 14.16 -9.11 -12.07
C ASP A 249 13.62 -9.96 -10.91
N LEU A 250 13.70 -9.50 -9.65
CA LEU A 250 13.03 -10.20 -8.55
C LEU A 250 11.51 -10.12 -8.71
N LEU A 251 10.99 -8.94 -9.06
CA LEU A 251 9.56 -8.77 -9.33
C LEU A 251 9.13 -9.62 -10.53
N ARG A 252 9.89 -9.59 -11.64
CA ARG A 252 9.61 -10.42 -12.81
C ARG A 252 9.58 -11.91 -12.45
N ALA A 253 10.54 -12.38 -11.64
CA ALA A 253 10.61 -13.76 -11.21
C ALA A 253 9.50 -14.17 -10.24
N LEU A 254 9.00 -13.25 -9.40
CA LEU A 254 7.86 -13.47 -8.53
C LEU A 254 6.55 -13.53 -9.33
N LEU A 255 6.34 -12.60 -10.26
CA LEU A 255 5.17 -12.58 -11.15
C LEU A 255 5.13 -13.84 -12.04
N ALA A 256 6.28 -14.26 -12.58
CA ALA A 256 6.39 -15.51 -13.34
C ALA A 256 5.99 -16.72 -12.48
N HIS A 257 6.50 -16.82 -11.25
CA HIS A 257 6.15 -17.89 -10.32
C HIS A 257 4.63 -17.98 -10.06
N LEU A 258 3.97 -16.84 -9.84
CA LEU A 258 2.53 -16.77 -9.63
C LEU A 258 1.72 -17.07 -10.91
N ARG A 259 2.23 -16.68 -12.09
CA ARG A 259 1.60 -17.00 -13.38
C ARG A 259 1.71 -18.47 -13.73
N ASP A 260 2.87 -19.09 -13.47
CA ASP A 260 3.11 -20.52 -13.71
C ASP A 260 2.21 -21.40 -12.82
N ALA A 261 1.94 -20.94 -11.59
CA ALA A 261 0.96 -21.55 -10.71
C ALA A 261 -0.47 -21.54 -11.26
N GLY A 262 -0.84 -20.50 -12.02
CA GLY A 262 -2.11 -20.43 -12.77
C GLY A 262 -3.38 -20.28 -11.93
N ASP A 263 -3.27 -20.06 -10.62
CA ASP A 263 -4.41 -20.06 -9.68
C ASP A 263 -4.52 -18.79 -8.83
N ALA A 264 -3.80 -17.73 -9.16
CA ALA A 264 -3.88 -16.42 -8.49
C ALA A 264 -4.78 -15.44 -9.25
N TRP A 265 -5.66 -14.75 -8.52
CA TRP A 265 -6.43 -13.62 -9.06
C TRP A 265 -5.66 -12.32 -8.84
N PHE A 266 -5.04 -11.82 -9.90
CA PHE A 266 -4.42 -10.49 -9.91
C PHE A 266 -5.48 -9.41 -10.08
N ALA A 267 -5.48 -8.44 -9.18
CA ALA A 267 -6.48 -7.38 -9.13
C ALA A 267 -5.90 -6.11 -8.48
N THR A 268 -6.53 -4.96 -8.75
CA THR A 268 -6.26 -3.75 -7.96
C THR A 268 -6.81 -3.92 -6.55
N GLY A 269 -6.31 -3.13 -5.60
CA GLY A 269 -6.87 -3.07 -4.25
C GLY A 269 -8.35 -2.70 -4.24
N ARG A 270 -8.80 -1.80 -5.12
CA ARG A 270 -10.23 -1.50 -5.30
C ARG A 270 -11.04 -2.70 -5.75
N ASP A 271 -10.55 -3.49 -6.69
CA ASP A 271 -11.28 -4.66 -7.19
C ASP A 271 -11.42 -5.73 -6.09
N ILE A 272 -10.35 -5.96 -5.32
CA ILE A 272 -10.38 -6.88 -4.17
C ILE A 272 -11.32 -6.35 -3.09
N ALA A 273 -11.22 -5.08 -2.71
CA ALA A 273 -12.09 -4.48 -1.71
C ALA A 273 -13.57 -4.51 -2.14
N ARG A 274 -13.87 -4.24 -3.41
CA ARG A 274 -15.22 -4.33 -3.97
C ARG A 274 -15.75 -5.76 -3.90
N TRP A 275 -14.94 -6.74 -4.31
CA TRP A 275 -15.32 -8.15 -4.21
C TRP A 275 -15.58 -8.56 -2.77
N TRP A 276 -14.69 -8.15 -1.85
CA TRP A 276 -14.79 -8.44 -0.43
C TRP A 276 -16.09 -7.87 0.15
N ARG A 277 -16.39 -6.59 -0.11
CA ARG A 277 -17.63 -5.93 0.35
C ARG A 277 -18.90 -6.62 -0.17
N ALA A 278 -18.87 -7.14 -1.40
CA ALA A 278 -20.02 -7.84 -1.97
C ALA A 278 -20.36 -9.13 -1.23
N GLN A 279 -19.41 -9.71 -0.49
CA GLN A 279 -19.65 -10.87 0.38
C GLN A 279 -20.29 -10.50 1.73
N ALA A 280 -20.63 -9.22 1.94
CA ALA A 280 -21.14 -8.67 3.19
C ALA A 280 -20.30 -9.07 4.43
N PRO A 281 -18.99 -8.78 4.42
CA PRO A 281 -18.07 -9.30 5.41
C PRO A 281 -18.35 -8.68 6.77
N VAL A 282 -18.33 -9.54 7.79
CA VAL A 282 -18.29 -9.18 9.21
C VAL A 282 -17.00 -9.75 9.75
N ASN A 283 -16.25 -8.93 10.49
CA ASN A 283 -15.07 -9.42 11.17
C ASN A 283 -15.46 -10.59 12.10
N PRO A 284 -14.66 -11.66 12.17
CA PRO A 284 -14.92 -12.74 13.10
C PRO A 284 -14.93 -12.20 14.55
N PRO A 285 -15.75 -12.76 15.46
CA PRO A 285 -15.73 -12.35 16.86
C PRO A 285 -14.32 -12.41 17.45
N GLY A 286 -13.88 -11.31 18.08
CA GLY A 286 -12.53 -11.20 18.64
C GLY A 286 -11.45 -10.90 17.61
N HIS A 287 -11.80 -10.51 16.39
CA HIS A 287 -10.83 -10.01 15.41
C HIS A 287 -9.98 -8.88 16.04
N PRO A 288 -8.66 -8.86 15.83
CA PRO A 288 -7.76 -7.93 16.50
C PRO A 288 -8.21 -6.46 16.39
N VAL A 289 -8.66 -6.05 15.20
CA VAL A 289 -9.13 -4.67 14.93
C VAL A 289 -10.24 -4.22 15.88
N ASP A 290 -11.16 -5.14 16.23
CA ASP A 290 -12.32 -4.84 17.06
C ASP A 290 -11.90 -4.80 18.53
N VAL A 291 -11.04 -5.73 18.96
CA VAL A 291 -10.51 -5.78 20.33
C VAL A 291 -9.76 -4.50 20.68
N PHE A 292 -8.87 -4.04 19.80
CA PHE A 292 -8.11 -2.81 20.04
C PHE A 292 -9.00 -1.58 20.11
N ALA A 293 -10.03 -1.48 19.26
CA ALA A 293 -10.99 -0.37 19.32
C ALA A 293 -11.71 -0.29 20.67
N HIS A 294 -12.08 -1.44 21.25
CA HIS A 294 -12.75 -1.48 22.56
C HIS A 294 -11.81 -1.03 23.69
N CYS A 295 -10.55 -1.45 23.67
CA CYS A 295 -9.58 -1.06 24.70
C CYS A 295 -9.23 0.44 24.67
N VAL A 296 -9.18 1.05 23.48
CA VAL A 296 -8.90 2.49 23.34
C VAL A 296 -10.09 3.35 23.77
N ALA A 297 -11.32 2.91 23.49
CA ALA A 297 -12.54 3.58 23.95
C ALA A 297 -12.63 3.60 25.49
N ASP A 298 -12.33 2.48 26.15
CA ASP A 298 -12.35 2.38 27.62
C ASP A 298 -11.25 3.22 28.29
N ALA A 299 -10.10 3.41 27.64
CA ALA A 299 -9.01 4.25 28.15
C ALA A 299 -9.32 5.75 28.03
N SER A 300 -10.13 6.16 27.06
CA SER A 300 -10.53 7.57 26.85
C SER A 300 -11.70 8.01 27.74
N ALA A 301 -12.38 7.05 28.39
CA ALA A 301 -13.49 7.28 29.32
C ALA A 301 -13.08 7.32 30.80
N ARG A 302 -11.79 7.17 31.10
CA ARG A 302 -11.19 7.24 32.46
C ARG A 302 -10.36 8.50 32.61
#